data_AF-A0A358DC10-F1
#
_entry.id   AF-A0A358DC10-F1
#
_cell.length_a   1.000
_cell.length_b   1.000
_cell.length_c   1.000
_cell.angle_alpha   90.00
_cell.angle_beta   90.00
_cell.angle_gamma   90.00
#
_symmetry.space_group_name_H-M   'P 1'
#
loop_
_entity.id
_entity.type
_entity.pdbx_description
1 polymer ?
#
loop_
_entity_poly.entity_id
_entity_poly.type
_entity_poly.pdbx_seq_one_letter_code
_entity_poly.pdbx_strand_id
1 'polypeptide(L)'
;MKSILIALLLTLPFFAHAEPRDEVNDLLNRMHIATTDADHEAYFAMFTDDAVFFGTDIWERWELPEFESLYRPYMQSGRGWSFQMRDRHISIQPGGTVALFDETLYSRSYGQCRGTGACRLEDGQWKIASYHLDITIPNSVSTPIVEMIRQEEANRIELMSFNIRYGTANDGDNVWKNRRDLVTSLIRAELPDVLGVQEALRFQIDEMNDAMPGYAWVGVGRDDGDQKGEFAPIFYNTDKLRLLRSGTIWLSDTPAVPGSTSYGNTIPRICTWGEFTTLHSDSPNTFFVFNAHLDHQSAESRLKSMQQIRAQLEEDLFSTDPCFVMGDFNCTPDSAPMQTLISQGWFEALDEDTKTGTFHGFKGDAGDRRIDMILVPQRCELEEAEIITTGRVGGIWPSDHYPVRAIVTLKPQRDD
;
A
#
# COMPACT_ATOMS: atom_id res chain seq x y z
N MET A 1 64.13 -61.98 34.43
CA MET A 1 63.50 -60.94 33.60
C MET A 1 62.01 -60.92 33.93
N LYS A 2 61.54 -59.92 34.68
CA LYS A 2 60.11 -59.66 34.93
C LYS A 2 59.87 -58.21 34.54
N SER A 3 59.13 -58.02 33.45
CA SER A 3 58.86 -56.72 32.84
C SER A 3 57.74 -56.01 33.62
N ILE A 4 57.98 -54.77 34.01
CA ILE A 4 57.02 -53.85 34.62
C ILE A 4 56.24 -53.19 33.48
N LEU A 5 54.91 -53.33 33.48
CA LEU A 5 54.02 -52.65 32.55
C LEU A 5 53.53 -51.34 33.22
N ILE A 6 53.98 -50.19 32.71
CA ILE A 6 53.50 -48.87 33.12
C ILE A 6 52.32 -48.52 32.22
N ALA A 7 51.11 -48.44 32.79
CA ALA A 7 49.92 -47.94 32.11
C ALA A 7 49.90 -46.41 32.20
N LEU A 8 50.03 -45.74 31.06
CA LEU A 8 49.93 -44.30 30.92
C LEU A 8 48.44 -43.93 30.75
N LEU A 9 47.80 -43.36 31.77
CA LEU A 9 46.45 -42.77 31.63
C LEU A 9 46.59 -41.41 30.92
N LEU A 10 46.14 -41.34 29.67
CA LEU A 10 45.92 -40.08 28.96
C LEU A 10 44.61 -39.45 29.45
N THR A 11 44.71 -38.39 30.24
CA THR A 11 43.58 -37.50 30.55
C THR A 11 43.40 -36.52 29.38
N LEU A 12 42.41 -36.76 28.52
CA LEU A 12 41.95 -35.78 27.54
C LEU A 12 41.24 -34.62 28.29
N PRO A 13 41.57 -33.35 27.99
CA PRO A 13 40.84 -32.23 28.56
C PRO A 13 39.41 -32.22 28.03
N PHE A 14 38.44 -32.31 28.93
CA PHE A 14 37.03 -32.04 28.65
C PHE A 14 36.91 -30.53 28.37
N PHE A 15 36.89 -30.13 27.10
CA PHE A 15 36.35 -28.82 26.75
C PHE A 15 34.84 -28.92 26.95
N ALA A 16 34.32 -28.31 28.01
CA ALA A 16 32.87 -28.15 28.15
C ALA A 16 32.39 -27.30 26.96
N HIS A 17 31.63 -27.91 26.04
CA HIS A 17 30.84 -27.12 25.10
C HIS A 17 29.83 -26.31 25.92
N ALA A 18 29.70 -25.03 25.58
CA ALA A 18 28.67 -24.21 26.19
C ALA A 18 27.30 -24.87 25.93
N GLU A 19 26.42 -24.82 26.91
CA GLU A 19 25.07 -25.34 26.72
C GLU A 19 24.40 -24.53 25.59
N PRO A 20 23.66 -25.14 24.65
CA PRO A 20 23.06 -24.43 23.52
C PRO A 20 22.23 -23.19 23.92
N ARG A 21 21.62 -23.24 25.11
CA ARG A 21 20.91 -22.10 25.70
C ARG A 21 21.83 -20.91 25.96
N ASP A 22 23.04 -21.14 26.45
CA ASP A 22 24.01 -20.09 26.75
C ASP A 22 24.58 -19.50 25.45
N GLU A 23 24.81 -20.33 24.42
CA GLU A 23 25.23 -19.86 23.10
C GLU A 23 24.19 -18.93 22.45
N VAL A 24 22.90 -19.29 22.53
CA VAL A 24 21.80 -18.44 22.05
C VAL A 24 21.68 -17.16 22.88
N ASN A 25 21.87 -17.25 24.19
CA ASN A 25 21.87 -16.07 25.06
C ASN A 25 23.00 -15.10 24.68
N ASP A 26 24.20 -15.61 24.41
CA ASP A 26 25.35 -14.82 24.01
C ASP A 26 25.19 -14.24 22.60
N LEU A 27 24.56 -14.97 21.68
CA LEU A 27 24.15 -14.46 20.37
C LEU A 27 23.25 -13.23 20.50
N LEU A 28 22.17 -13.33 21.28
CA LEU A 28 21.22 -12.22 21.44
C LEU A 28 21.84 -11.03 22.20
N ASN A 29 22.76 -11.28 23.15
CA ASN A 29 23.52 -10.19 23.79
C ASN A 29 24.43 -9.47 22.81
N ARG A 30 25.14 -10.20 21.95
CA ARG A 30 25.96 -9.62 20.89
C ARG A 30 25.12 -8.85 19.89
N MET A 31 23.91 -9.33 19.57
CA MET A 31 22.95 -8.60 18.74
C MET A 31 22.64 -7.22 19.32
N HIS A 32 22.26 -7.14 20.60
CA HIS A 32 21.97 -5.87 21.29
C HIS A 32 23.16 -4.92 21.37
N ILE A 33 24.37 -5.47 21.55
CA ILE A 33 25.62 -4.67 21.55
C ILE A 33 25.90 -4.14 20.15
N ALA A 34 25.88 -4.98 19.13
CA ALA A 34 26.18 -4.60 17.75
C ALA A 34 25.20 -3.54 17.23
N THR A 35 23.90 -3.66 17.54
CA THR A 35 22.94 -2.59 17.22
C THR A 35 23.27 -1.30 17.96
N THR A 36 23.57 -1.36 19.26
CA THR A 36 23.87 -0.15 20.06
C THR A 36 25.12 0.57 19.57
N ASP A 37 26.15 -0.18 19.19
CA ASP A 37 27.43 0.34 18.70
C ASP A 37 27.39 0.72 17.20
N ALA A 38 26.23 0.52 16.55
CA ALA A 38 26.04 0.69 15.11
C ALA A 38 27.03 -0.13 14.25
N ASP A 39 27.42 -1.31 14.76
CA ASP A 39 28.28 -2.26 14.05
C ASP A 39 27.45 -3.09 13.06
N HIS A 40 27.32 -2.53 11.87
CA HIS A 40 26.56 -3.12 10.77
C HIS A 40 27.05 -4.53 10.41
N GLU A 41 28.36 -4.74 10.25
CA GLU A 41 28.89 -6.03 9.80
C GLU A 41 28.65 -7.12 10.86
N ALA A 42 28.92 -6.82 12.13
CA ALA A 42 28.67 -7.76 13.21
C ALA A 42 27.17 -8.07 13.34
N TYR A 43 26.32 -7.04 13.27
CA TYR A 43 24.87 -7.19 13.43
C TYR A 43 24.26 -8.13 12.38
N PHE A 44 24.50 -7.87 11.10
CA PHE A 44 23.89 -8.66 10.01
C PHE A 44 24.47 -10.08 9.89
N ALA A 45 25.72 -10.30 10.31
CA ALA A 45 26.34 -11.64 10.35
C ALA A 45 25.66 -12.62 11.34
N MET A 46 24.84 -12.12 12.28
CA MET A 46 24.14 -12.94 13.26
C MET A 46 22.82 -13.54 12.77
N PHE A 47 22.36 -13.18 11.56
CA PHE A 47 21.09 -13.63 11.01
C PHE A 47 21.28 -14.77 10.00
N THR A 48 20.24 -15.58 9.83
CA THR A 48 20.16 -16.55 8.71
C THR A 48 19.85 -15.82 7.42
N ASP A 49 20.22 -16.41 6.28
CA ASP A 49 20.03 -15.77 4.96
C ASP A 49 18.53 -15.57 4.62
N ASP A 50 17.65 -16.39 5.23
CA ASP A 50 16.19 -16.34 5.13
C ASP A 50 15.52 -15.63 6.34
N ALA A 51 16.27 -14.85 7.12
CA ALA A 51 15.73 -14.22 8.32
C ALA A 51 14.63 -13.21 8.00
N VAL A 52 13.62 -13.17 8.87
CA VAL A 52 12.49 -12.24 8.78
C VAL A 52 12.40 -11.35 10.01
N PHE A 53 12.21 -10.06 9.79
CA PHE A 53 12.05 -9.06 10.84
C PHE A 53 10.65 -8.50 10.83
N PHE A 54 10.08 -8.35 12.02
CA PHE A 54 8.80 -7.70 12.24
C PHE A 54 9.03 -6.44 13.06
N GLY A 55 8.60 -5.32 12.50
CA GLY A 55 8.60 -4.03 13.18
C GLY A 55 7.38 -3.86 14.08
N THR A 56 7.15 -2.61 14.49
CA THR A 56 6.06 -2.25 15.41
C THR A 56 4.76 -1.90 14.70
N ASP A 57 4.83 -1.53 13.42
CA ASP A 57 3.66 -1.29 12.56
C ASP A 57 3.22 -2.59 11.88
N ILE A 58 1.93 -2.73 11.58
CA ILE A 58 1.32 -3.97 11.06
C ILE A 58 1.88 -4.37 9.68
N TRP A 59 2.37 -3.41 8.91
CA TRP A 59 2.93 -3.65 7.57
C TRP A 59 4.45 -3.93 7.59
N GLU A 60 5.12 -3.73 8.73
CA GLU A 60 6.56 -3.89 8.85
C GLU A 60 6.94 -5.38 8.92
N ARG A 61 7.16 -5.99 7.75
CA ARG A 61 7.72 -7.33 7.61
C ARG A 61 8.78 -7.36 6.52
N TRP A 62 10.03 -7.52 6.91
CA TRP A 62 11.16 -7.47 5.97
C TRP A 62 11.94 -8.78 5.95
N GLU A 63 12.33 -9.20 4.75
CA GLU A 63 13.42 -10.17 4.61
C GLU A 63 14.77 -9.48 4.88
N LEU A 64 15.80 -10.25 5.22
CA LEU A 64 17.11 -9.72 5.60
C LEU A 64 17.67 -8.63 4.66
N PRO A 65 17.63 -8.79 3.31
CA PRO A 65 18.18 -7.77 2.40
C PRO A 65 17.41 -6.44 2.46
N GLU A 66 16.08 -6.50 2.59
CA GLU A 66 15.21 -5.32 2.69
C GLU A 66 15.47 -4.58 4.00
N PHE A 67 15.53 -5.34 5.10
CA PHE A 67 15.82 -4.80 6.42
C PHE A 67 17.22 -4.18 6.49
N GLU A 68 18.22 -4.83 5.90
CA GLU A 68 19.58 -4.30 5.81
C GLU A 68 19.61 -2.98 5.02
N SER A 69 18.88 -2.90 3.90
CA SER A 69 18.78 -1.66 3.14
C SER A 69 18.10 -0.53 3.93
N LEU A 70 17.10 -0.85 4.74
CA LEU A 70 16.39 0.11 5.59
C LEU A 70 17.29 0.61 6.74
N TYR A 71 17.98 -0.31 7.42
CA TYR A 71 18.67 0.00 8.67
C TYR A 71 20.10 0.53 8.46
N ARG A 72 20.76 0.14 7.37
CA ARG A 72 22.15 0.54 7.07
C ARG A 72 22.37 2.06 7.10
N PRO A 73 21.55 2.93 6.49
CA PRO A 73 21.76 4.38 6.56
C PRO A 73 21.70 4.92 7.99
N TYR A 74 20.86 4.32 8.84
CA TYR A 74 20.76 4.69 10.25
C TYR A 74 22.04 4.32 11.01
N MET A 75 22.53 3.09 10.86
CA MET A 75 23.81 2.65 11.46
C MET A 75 24.99 3.48 10.98
N GLN A 76 25.07 3.78 9.68
CA GLN A 76 26.14 4.61 9.11
C GLN A 76 26.15 6.04 9.65
N SER A 77 25.02 6.54 10.17
CA SER A 77 24.97 7.83 10.88
C SER A 77 25.56 7.79 12.30
N GLY A 78 26.12 6.64 12.71
CA GLY A 78 26.64 6.40 14.06
C GLY A 78 25.52 6.21 15.09
N ARG A 79 24.31 5.89 14.64
CA ARG A 79 23.14 5.69 15.49
C ARG A 79 22.71 4.24 15.44
N GLY A 80 22.37 3.72 16.59
CA GLY A 80 21.93 2.36 16.79
C GLY A 80 20.71 2.32 17.68
N TRP A 81 19.81 1.36 17.47
CA TRP A 81 18.76 1.12 18.46
C TRP A 81 19.37 0.48 19.70
N SER A 82 19.07 1.07 20.86
CA SER A 82 19.58 0.59 22.14
C SER A 82 18.44 0.00 22.97
N PHE A 83 18.58 -1.29 23.27
CA PHE A 83 17.65 -2.04 24.11
C PHE A 83 18.41 -2.65 25.29
N GLN A 84 17.94 -2.37 26.50
CA GLN A 84 18.45 -2.99 27.70
C GLN A 84 17.64 -4.24 28.01
N MET A 85 18.23 -5.42 27.84
CA MET A 85 17.60 -6.67 28.24
C MET A 85 17.38 -6.70 29.77
N ARG A 86 16.15 -7.03 30.17
CA ARG A 86 15.71 -7.13 31.57
C ARG A 86 15.55 -8.56 32.00
N ASP A 87 14.90 -9.36 31.16
CA ASP A 87 14.66 -10.77 31.36
C ASP A 87 14.61 -11.48 30.00
N ARG A 88 14.97 -12.75 29.98
CA ARG A 88 14.97 -13.56 28.76
C ARG A 88 14.70 -15.03 29.07
N HIS A 89 13.75 -15.59 28.35
CA HIS A 89 13.53 -17.02 28.27
C HIS A 89 14.01 -17.56 26.93
N ILE A 90 14.67 -18.72 26.99
CA ILE A 90 15.14 -19.44 25.81
C ILE A 90 14.71 -20.89 25.98
N SER A 91 14.02 -21.41 24.97
CA SER A 91 13.55 -22.78 24.91
C SER A 91 14.19 -23.49 23.72
N ILE A 92 15.14 -24.38 24.00
CA ILE A 92 15.72 -25.26 22.99
C ILE A 92 14.68 -26.31 22.60
N GLN A 93 14.31 -26.33 21.32
CA GLN A 93 13.28 -27.21 20.79
C GLN A 93 13.79 -28.65 20.65
N PRO A 94 12.89 -29.65 20.59
CA PRO A 94 13.27 -31.03 20.27
C PRO A 94 14.13 -31.09 18.99
N GLY A 95 15.25 -31.80 19.06
CA GLY A 95 16.24 -31.84 17.98
C GLY A 95 17.46 -30.94 18.21
N GLY A 96 17.38 -29.97 19.13
CA GLY A 96 18.55 -29.21 19.60
C GLY A 96 19.12 -28.20 18.61
N THR A 97 18.49 -28.01 17.44
CA THR A 97 18.95 -27.12 16.37
C THR A 97 18.08 -25.87 16.19
N VAL A 98 17.00 -25.74 16.96
CA VAL A 98 16.11 -24.57 16.97
C VAL A 98 15.93 -24.12 18.41
N ALA A 99 15.96 -22.81 18.62
CA ALA A 99 15.66 -22.18 19.89
C ALA A 99 14.57 -21.13 19.69
N LEU A 100 13.57 -21.12 20.56
CA LEU A 100 12.60 -20.03 20.66
C LEU A 100 13.01 -19.12 21.81
N PHE A 101 12.81 -17.81 21.67
CA PHE A 101 13.08 -16.87 22.75
C PHE A 101 11.98 -15.82 22.88
N ASP A 102 11.83 -15.35 24.11
CA ASP A 102 11.14 -14.12 24.45
C ASP A 102 12.01 -13.35 25.46
N GLU A 103 12.07 -12.05 25.29
CA GLU A 103 12.81 -11.16 26.18
C GLU A 103 12.00 -9.90 26.48
N THR A 104 12.13 -9.43 27.72
CA THR A 104 11.63 -8.12 28.10
C THR A 104 12.78 -7.12 27.99
N LEU A 105 12.54 -6.05 27.25
CA LEU A 105 13.52 -5.03 26.95
C LEU A 105 13.08 -3.69 27.53
N TYR A 106 14.04 -2.80 27.76
CA TYR A 106 13.77 -1.40 27.99
C TYR A 106 14.51 -0.54 26.96
N SER A 107 13.75 0.28 26.24
CA SER A 107 14.26 1.32 25.36
C SER A 107 13.88 2.68 25.90
N ARG A 108 14.73 3.69 25.71
CA ARG A 108 14.39 5.06 26.08
C ARG A 108 13.26 5.63 25.22
N SER A 109 13.17 5.20 23.96
CA SER A 109 12.18 5.68 23.00
C SER A 109 10.84 4.98 23.15
N TYR A 110 10.85 3.68 23.44
CA TYR A 110 9.63 2.86 23.46
C TYR A 110 9.20 2.41 24.87
N GLY A 111 10.00 2.65 25.90
CA GLY A 111 9.73 2.15 27.24
C GLY A 111 9.93 0.64 27.34
N GLN A 112 9.02 -0.07 28.00
CA GLN A 112 9.06 -1.53 28.07
C GLN A 112 8.61 -2.14 26.74
N CYS A 113 9.47 -2.99 26.18
CA CYS A 113 9.23 -3.67 24.91
C CYS A 113 9.37 -5.18 25.10
N ARG A 114 8.92 -5.94 24.12
CA ARG A 114 9.16 -7.37 24.04
C ARG A 114 9.89 -7.71 22.75
N GLY A 115 11.00 -8.43 22.86
CA GLY A 115 11.64 -9.10 21.74
C GLY A 115 11.18 -10.55 21.72
N THR A 116 10.68 -11.06 20.59
CA THR A 116 10.41 -12.50 20.43
C THR A 116 10.97 -13.01 19.12
N GLY A 117 11.24 -14.31 19.03
CA GLY A 117 11.72 -14.87 17.78
C GLY A 117 12.26 -16.27 17.89
N ALA A 118 13.00 -16.65 16.86
CA ALA A 118 13.64 -17.96 16.76
C ALA A 118 15.09 -17.86 16.31
N CYS A 119 15.92 -18.75 16.83
CA CYS A 119 17.28 -18.98 16.37
C CYS A 119 17.41 -20.39 15.79
N ARG A 120 18.29 -20.55 14.81
CA ARG A 120 18.60 -21.82 14.14
C ARG A 120 20.10 -22.06 14.18
N LEU A 121 20.49 -23.31 14.43
CA LEU A 121 21.88 -23.75 14.37
C LEU A 121 22.25 -24.08 12.92
N GLU A 122 23.19 -23.34 12.35
CA GLU A 122 23.70 -23.51 10.98
C GLU A 122 25.22 -23.64 11.01
N ASP A 123 25.75 -24.70 10.40
CA ASP A 123 27.19 -24.97 10.35
C ASP A 123 27.90 -24.89 11.72
N GLY A 124 27.19 -25.29 12.78
CA GLY A 124 27.70 -25.26 14.16
C GLY A 124 27.64 -23.89 14.83
N GLN A 125 26.95 -22.91 14.25
CA GLN A 125 26.75 -21.58 14.81
C GLN A 125 25.28 -21.23 14.93
N TRP A 126 24.87 -20.70 16.08
CA TRP A 126 23.51 -20.18 16.24
C TRP A 126 23.36 -18.85 15.51
N LYS A 127 22.29 -18.73 14.74
CA LYS A 127 21.88 -17.52 14.02
C LYS A 127 20.42 -17.21 14.28
N ILE A 128 20.04 -15.95 14.16
CA ILE A 128 18.67 -15.48 14.35
C ILE A 128 17.91 -15.67 13.03
N ALA A 129 16.81 -16.42 13.08
CA ALA A 129 15.97 -16.72 11.92
C ALA A 129 14.70 -15.86 11.88
N SER A 130 14.24 -15.35 13.03
CA SER A 130 13.20 -14.34 13.09
C SER A 130 13.35 -13.47 14.33
N TYR A 131 12.97 -12.21 14.21
CA TYR A 131 12.95 -11.26 15.33
C TYR A 131 11.76 -10.32 15.22
N HIS A 132 10.96 -10.24 16.28
CA HIS A 132 9.81 -9.37 16.42
C HIS A 132 10.08 -8.39 17.57
N LEU A 133 9.86 -7.10 17.34
CA LEU A 133 9.90 -6.08 18.39
C LEU A 133 8.50 -5.51 18.63
N ASP A 134 7.94 -5.78 19.80
CA ASP A 134 6.63 -5.28 20.18
C ASP A 134 6.73 -4.11 21.16
N ILE A 135 5.98 -3.02 20.90
CA ILE A 135 5.67 -2.01 21.91
C ILE A 135 4.60 -2.58 22.83
N THR A 136 4.88 -2.68 24.13
CA THR A 136 3.92 -3.24 25.09
C THR A 136 3.01 -2.16 25.66
N ILE A 137 1.69 -2.36 25.54
CA ILE A 137 0.68 -1.41 26.02
C ILE A 137 0.18 -1.82 27.42
N PRO A 138 0.34 -1.00 28.46
CA PRO A 138 -0.23 -1.29 29.77
C PRO A 138 -1.76 -1.29 29.73
N ASN A 139 -2.40 -2.27 30.37
CA ASN A 139 -3.87 -2.40 30.38
C ASN A 139 -4.59 -1.12 30.84
N SER A 140 -4.00 -0.35 31.76
CA SER A 140 -4.59 0.91 32.28
C SER A 140 -4.71 2.03 31.25
N VAL A 141 -3.98 1.95 30.13
CA VAL A 141 -4.01 2.93 29.03
C VAL A 141 -4.42 2.29 27.69
N SER A 142 -4.85 1.02 27.69
CA SER A 142 -5.19 0.29 26.47
C SER A 142 -6.36 0.91 25.70
N THR A 143 -7.42 1.32 26.38
CA THR A 143 -8.61 1.92 25.74
C THR A 143 -8.29 3.16 24.90
N PRO A 144 -7.65 4.22 25.43
CA PRO A 144 -7.34 5.40 24.60
C PRO A 144 -6.35 5.08 23.46
N ILE A 145 -5.44 4.11 23.64
CA ILE A 145 -4.54 3.71 22.55
C ILE A 145 -5.30 2.99 21.44
N VAL A 146 -6.27 2.13 21.78
CA VAL A 146 -7.14 1.48 20.78
C VAL A 146 -7.95 2.51 19.99
N GLU A 147 -8.43 3.58 20.64
CA GLU A 147 -9.11 4.69 19.96
C GLU A 147 -8.16 5.44 19.01
N MET A 148 -6.91 5.69 19.43
CA MET A 148 -5.90 6.32 18.56
C MET A 148 -5.55 5.45 17.35
N ILE A 149 -5.37 4.15 17.53
CA ILE A 149 -5.11 3.21 16.43
C ILE A 149 -6.28 3.23 15.43
N ARG A 150 -7.52 3.13 15.93
CA ARG A 150 -8.71 3.20 15.09
C ARG A 150 -8.81 4.51 14.32
N GLN A 151 -8.46 5.63 14.94
CA GLN A 151 -8.44 6.92 14.28
C GLN A 151 -7.42 6.96 13.15
N GLU A 152 -6.21 6.45 13.39
CA GLU A 152 -5.15 6.39 12.38
C GLU A 152 -5.56 5.51 11.19
N GLU A 153 -6.04 4.29 11.47
CA GLU A 153 -6.53 3.35 10.46
C GLU A 153 -7.71 3.90 9.66
N ALA A 154 -8.61 4.65 10.31
CA ALA A 154 -9.74 5.28 9.64
C ALA A 154 -9.31 6.44 8.72
N ASN A 155 -8.21 7.14 9.05
CA ASN A 155 -7.70 8.27 8.27
C ASN A 155 -6.81 7.85 7.10
N ARG A 156 -6.24 6.64 7.16
CA ARG A 156 -5.48 6.04 6.07
C ARG A 156 -6.43 5.52 5.00
N ILE A 157 -6.46 6.12 3.82
CA ILE A 157 -7.36 5.77 2.72
C ILE A 157 -6.56 5.21 1.55
N GLU A 158 -6.97 4.05 1.06
CA GLU A 158 -6.44 3.47 -0.18
C GLU A 158 -7.32 3.85 -1.37
N LEU A 159 -6.72 4.56 -2.33
CA LEU A 159 -7.32 5.00 -3.58
C LEU A 159 -6.79 4.13 -4.72
N MET A 160 -7.66 3.72 -5.63
CA MET A 160 -7.27 3.06 -6.86
C MET A 160 -7.97 3.66 -8.07
N SER A 161 -7.24 3.87 -9.17
CA SER A 161 -7.78 4.19 -10.49
C SER A 161 -7.51 3.04 -11.46
N PHE A 162 -8.54 2.55 -12.14
CA PHE A 162 -8.41 1.43 -13.05
C PHE A 162 -9.34 1.53 -14.28
N ASN A 163 -8.75 1.78 -15.46
CA ASN A 163 -9.46 1.60 -16.72
C ASN A 163 -9.56 0.09 -17.00
N ILE A 164 -10.77 -0.47 -16.96
CA ILE A 164 -11.00 -1.92 -17.08
C ILE A 164 -11.26 -2.39 -18.52
N ARG A 165 -11.21 -1.48 -19.49
CA ARG A 165 -11.55 -1.69 -20.89
C ARG A 165 -13.00 -2.10 -21.14
N TYR A 166 -13.70 -1.37 -22.00
CA TYR A 166 -15.13 -1.63 -22.25
C TYR A 166 -15.39 -3.05 -22.79
N GLY A 167 -16.45 -3.69 -22.30
CA GLY A 167 -16.60 -5.13 -22.40
C GLY A 167 -17.12 -5.66 -23.73
N THR A 168 -17.63 -4.79 -24.60
CA THR A 168 -18.07 -5.15 -25.97
C THR A 168 -16.98 -4.97 -27.01
N ALA A 169 -15.76 -4.62 -26.62
CA ALA A 169 -14.61 -4.52 -27.51
C ALA A 169 -14.27 -5.88 -28.13
N ASN A 170 -13.88 -5.87 -29.41
CA ASN A 170 -13.43 -7.07 -30.11
C ASN A 170 -11.94 -7.35 -29.81
N ASP A 171 -11.64 -7.67 -28.56
CA ASP A 171 -10.28 -7.79 -28.03
C ASP A 171 -9.70 -9.23 -28.12
N GLY A 172 -10.28 -10.09 -28.98
CA GLY A 172 -9.82 -11.46 -29.18
C GLY A 172 -9.86 -12.29 -27.89
N ASP A 173 -8.72 -12.83 -27.47
CA ASP A 173 -8.64 -13.58 -26.21
C ASP A 173 -8.80 -12.67 -24.97
N ASN A 174 -8.61 -11.35 -25.11
CA ASN A 174 -8.79 -10.37 -24.04
C ASN A 174 -10.23 -9.80 -24.00
N VAL A 175 -11.23 -10.49 -24.53
CA VAL A 175 -12.64 -10.11 -24.30
C VAL A 175 -12.98 -10.14 -22.80
N TRP A 176 -13.90 -9.28 -22.38
CA TRP A 176 -14.30 -9.14 -20.97
C TRP A 176 -14.60 -10.47 -20.26
N LYS A 177 -15.28 -11.39 -20.94
CA LYS A 177 -15.60 -12.72 -20.41
C LYS A 177 -14.37 -13.47 -19.87
N ASN A 178 -13.21 -13.29 -20.51
CA ASN A 178 -11.96 -13.94 -20.11
C ASN A 178 -11.19 -13.15 -19.04
N ARG A 179 -11.49 -11.85 -18.87
CA ARG A 179 -10.79 -10.95 -17.97
C ARG A 179 -11.53 -10.63 -16.67
N ARG A 180 -12.86 -10.74 -16.62
CA ARG A 180 -13.68 -10.29 -15.47
C ARG A 180 -13.22 -10.87 -14.12
N ASP A 181 -12.85 -12.15 -14.10
CA ASP A 181 -12.40 -12.81 -12.87
C ASP A 181 -11.00 -12.34 -12.49
N LEU A 182 -10.15 -11.98 -13.46
CA LEU A 182 -8.83 -11.40 -13.23
C LEU A 182 -8.93 -9.97 -12.70
N VAL A 183 -9.81 -9.14 -13.28
CA VAL A 183 -10.09 -7.77 -12.83
C VAL A 183 -10.57 -7.78 -11.37
N THR A 184 -11.60 -8.57 -11.08
CA THR A 184 -12.18 -8.63 -9.73
C THR A 184 -11.27 -9.33 -8.72
N SER A 185 -10.41 -10.26 -9.15
CA SER A 185 -9.41 -10.86 -8.26
C SER A 185 -8.25 -9.92 -7.95
N LEU A 186 -7.82 -9.09 -8.93
CA LEU A 186 -6.84 -8.03 -8.67
C LEU A 186 -7.40 -7.03 -7.67
N ILE A 187 -8.60 -6.50 -7.90
CA ILE A 187 -9.23 -5.53 -6.99
C ILE A 187 -9.38 -6.12 -5.57
N ARG A 188 -9.77 -7.39 -5.44
CA ARG A 188 -9.90 -8.06 -4.13
C ARG A 188 -8.57 -8.44 -3.48
N ALA A 189 -7.47 -8.46 -4.22
CA ALA A 189 -6.14 -8.67 -3.65
C ALA A 189 -5.62 -7.37 -3.01
N GLU A 190 -5.96 -6.23 -3.61
CA GLU A 190 -5.54 -4.90 -3.16
C GLU A 190 -6.51 -4.30 -2.12
N LEU A 191 -7.82 -4.58 -2.25
CA LEU A 191 -8.89 -4.10 -1.35
C LEU A 191 -8.91 -2.56 -1.19
N PRO A 192 -8.93 -1.77 -2.28
CA PRO A 192 -8.93 -0.31 -2.18
C PRO A 192 -10.18 0.21 -1.47
N ASP A 193 -10.03 1.26 -0.66
CA ASP A 193 -11.17 1.87 0.01
C ASP A 193 -12.07 2.62 -0.96
N VAL A 194 -11.48 3.25 -1.97
CA VAL A 194 -12.19 3.88 -3.08
C VAL A 194 -11.54 3.50 -4.40
N LEU A 195 -12.34 2.96 -5.33
CA LEU A 195 -11.92 2.53 -6.66
C LEU A 195 -12.68 3.31 -7.73
N GLY A 196 -11.96 4.07 -8.55
CA GLY A 196 -12.46 4.73 -9.74
C GLY A 196 -12.23 3.85 -10.95
N VAL A 197 -13.30 3.51 -11.65
CA VAL A 197 -13.25 2.67 -12.85
C VAL A 197 -13.52 3.51 -14.09
N GLN A 198 -12.88 3.20 -15.20
CA GLN A 198 -13.17 3.82 -16.51
C GLN A 198 -13.55 2.76 -17.54
N GLU A 199 -14.26 3.19 -18.60
CA GLU A 199 -14.76 2.36 -19.70
C GLU A 199 -15.80 1.28 -19.34
N ALA A 200 -16.23 1.19 -18.09
CA ALA A 200 -17.17 0.17 -17.67
C ALA A 200 -18.54 0.37 -18.32
N LEU A 201 -19.05 -0.67 -18.98
CA LEU A 201 -20.45 -0.75 -19.39
C LEU A 201 -21.30 -1.26 -18.22
N ARG A 202 -22.62 -0.99 -18.24
CA ARG A 202 -23.52 -1.36 -17.14
C ARG A 202 -23.42 -2.84 -16.73
N PHE A 203 -23.38 -3.77 -17.68
CA PHE A 203 -23.26 -5.19 -17.34
C PHE A 203 -21.91 -5.56 -16.69
N GLN A 204 -20.82 -4.83 -16.99
CA GLN A 204 -19.52 -5.05 -16.33
C GLN A 204 -19.60 -4.58 -14.87
N ILE A 205 -20.28 -3.45 -14.63
CA ILE A 205 -20.52 -2.93 -13.27
C ILE A 205 -21.36 -3.93 -12.46
N ASP A 206 -22.42 -4.49 -13.04
CA ASP A 206 -23.25 -5.49 -12.36
C ASP A 206 -22.44 -6.75 -12.01
N GLU A 207 -21.64 -7.27 -12.95
CA GLU A 207 -20.78 -8.43 -12.69
C GLU A 207 -19.69 -8.14 -11.64
N MET A 208 -19.11 -6.94 -11.65
CA MET A 208 -18.15 -6.50 -10.63
C MET A 208 -18.80 -6.38 -9.25
N ASN A 209 -19.99 -5.78 -9.18
CA ASN A 209 -20.75 -5.63 -7.94
C ASN A 209 -21.09 -6.99 -7.31
N ASP A 210 -21.47 -7.98 -8.12
CA ASP A 210 -21.72 -9.34 -7.65
C ASP A 210 -20.44 -10.04 -7.14
N ALA A 211 -19.29 -9.72 -7.73
CA ALA A 211 -18.00 -10.34 -7.40
C ALA A 211 -17.26 -9.68 -6.23
N MET A 212 -17.67 -8.47 -5.82
CA MET A 212 -17.00 -7.66 -4.80
C MET A 212 -17.96 -7.35 -3.62
N PRO A 213 -18.35 -8.37 -2.82
CA PRO A 213 -19.15 -8.13 -1.64
C PRO A 213 -18.41 -7.20 -0.66
N GLY A 214 -19.14 -6.31 0.01
CA GLY A 214 -18.56 -5.26 0.85
C GLY A 214 -18.24 -3.96 0.10
N TYR A 215 -18.48 -3.91 -1.22
CA TYR A 215 -18.44 -2.68 -1.99
C TYR A 215 -19.84 -2.21 -2.39
N ALA A 216 -20.00 -0.91 -2.45
CA ALA A 216 -21.10 -0.24 -3.15
C ALA A 216 -20.52 0.71 -4.21
N TRP A 217 -21.35 1.22 -5.12
CA TRP A 217 -20.88 2.10 -6.18
C TRP A 217 -21.84 3.24 -6.51
N VAL A 218 -21.32 4.29 -7.15
CA VAL A 218 -22.07 5.42 -7.70
C VAL A 218 -21.59 5.79 -9.11
N GLY A 219 -22.49 6.36 -9.91
CA GLY A 219 -22.22 6.84 -11.26
C GLY A 219 -23.37 6.54 -12.21
N VAL A 220 -23.35 7.17 -13.37
CA VAL A 220 -24.35 6.97 -14.44
C VAL A 220 -23.68 6.82 -15.79
N GLY A 221 -24.40 6.25 -16.75
CA GLY A 221 -23.93 6.08 -18.11
C GLY A 221 -23.79 7.43 -18.83
N ARG A 222 -22.67 7.63 -19.54
CA ARG A 222 -22.34 8.91 -20.17
C ARG A 222 -23.26 9.31 -21.33
N ASP A 223 -24.05 8.39 -21.90
CA ASP A 223 -24.85 8.70 -23.09
C ASP A 223 -26.23 9.28 -22.72
N ASP A 224 -26.82 8.85 -21.61
CA ASP A 224 -28.19 9.22 -21.22
C ASP A 224 -28.34 9.65 -19.75
N GLY A 225 -27.28 9.55 -18.95
CA GLY A 225 -27.33 9.86 -17.52
C GLY A 225 -28.09 8.82 -16.71
N ASP A 226 -28.24 7.62 -17.26
CA ASP A 226 -28.84 6.47 -16.61
C ASP A 226 -27.98 5.23 -16.88
N GLN A 227 -28.33 4.42 -17.89
CA GLN A 227 -27.71 3.10 -18.11
C GLN A 227 -26.92 2.96 -19.42
N LYS A 228 -26.91 3.98 -20.28
CA LYS A 228 -26.29 3.87 -21.61
C LYS A 228 -24.91 4.48 -21.67
N GLY A 229 -24.07 3.82 -22.48
CA GLY A 229 -22.69 4.20 -22.69
C GLY A 229 -21.77 3.67 -21.60
N GLU A 230 -20.51 4.07 -21.70
CA GLU A 230 -19.52 3.82 -20.66
C GLU A 230 -19.80 4.70 -19.44
N PHE A 231 -19.44 4.20 -18.28
CA PHE A 231 -19.48 4.89 -17.02
C PHE A 231 -18.06 5.29 -16.61
N ALA A 232 -17.98 6.22 -15.66
CA ALA A 232 -16.81 6.43 -14.81
C ALA A 232 -17.23 6.25 -13.35
N PRO A 233 -17.58 5.03 -12.90
CA PRO A 233 -18.18 4.85 -11.58
C PRO A 233 -17.12 4.90 -10.48
N ILE A 234 -17.56 5.19 -9.27
CA ILE A 234 -16.74 5.07 -8.05
C ILE A 234 -17.31 3.95 -7.22
N PHE A 235 -16.53 2.88 -7.03
CA PHE A 235 -16.76 1.84 -6.04
C PHE A 235 -16.12 2.25 -4.71
N TYR A 236 -16.71 1.88 -3.59
CA TYR A 236 -16.18 2.17 -2.26
C TYR A 236 -16.46 1.04 -1.28
N ASN A 237 -15.52 0.81 -0.37
CA ASN A 237 -15.62 -0.18 0.70
C ASN A 237 -16.61 0.29 1.78
N THR A 238 -17.74 -0.40 1.92
CA THR A 238 -18.84 -0.01 2.83
C THR A 238 -18.53 -0.26 4.30
N ASP A 239 -17.51 -1.07 4.59
CA ASP A 239 -17.08 -1.31 5.97
C ASP A 239 -16.24 -0.12 6.48
N LYS A 240 -15.51 0.57 5.60
CA LYS A 240 -14.68 1.72 5.99
C LYS A 240 -15.31 3.07 5.72
N LEU A 241 -16.18 3.15 4.71
CA LEU A 241 -16.70 4.42 4.20
C LEU A 241 -18.22 4.42 4.11
N ARG A 242 -18.80 5.58 4.39
CA ARG A 242 -20.19 5.88 4.07
C ARG A 242 -20.23 7.02 3.05
N LEU A 243 -20.95 6.79 1.95
CA LEU A 243 -21.29 7.82 0.98
C LEU A 243 -22.32 8.80 1.58
N LEU A 244 -22.03 10.09 1.51
CA LEU A 244 -22.93 11.17 1.94
C LEU A 244 -23.70 11.78 0.77
N ARG A 245 -22.98 12.14 -0.30
CA ARG A 245 -23.52 12.74 -1.53
C ARG A 245 -22.73 12.23 -2.72
N SER A 246 -23.34 12.29 -3.90
CA SER A 246 -22.67 11.99 -5.16
C SER A 246 -23.31 12.74 -6.31
N GLY A 247 -22.61 12.78 -7.44
CA GLY A 247 -23.13 13.32 -8.69
C GLY A 247 -22.25 12.95 -9.87
N THR A 248 -22.74 13.25 -11.07
CA THR A 248 -21.99 13.11 -12.32
C THR A 248 -22.19 14.36 -13.15
N ILE A 249 -21.11 14.88 -13.72
CA ILE A 249 -21.12 16.01 -14.65
C ILE A 249 -20.63 15.57 -16.02
N TRP A 250 -21.21 16.16 -17.07
CA TRP A 250 -20.71 16.03 -18.44
C TRP A 250 -19.65 17.10 -18.71
N LEU A 251 -18.51 16.68 -19.24
CA LEU A 251 -17.37 17.54 -19.52
C LEU A 251 -17.61 18.28 -20.84
N SER A 252 -18.34 19.39 -20.72
CA SER A 252 -18.87 20.22 -21.82
C SER A 252 -19.40 21.55 -21.27
N ASP A 253 -19.80 22.46 -22.15
CA ASP A 253 -20.46 23.73 -21.81
C ASP A 253 -21.83 23.55 -21.16
N THR A 254 -22.43 22.35 -21.22
CA THR A 254 -23.73 22.03 -20.60
C THR A 254 -23.60 20.85 -19.63
N PRO A 255 -22.92 21.03 -18.48
CA PRO A 255 -22.54 19.93 -17.59
C PRO A 255 -23.67 19.12 -16.98
N ALA A 256 -24.88 19.66 -16.96
CA ALA A 256 -26.08 19.00 -16.44
C ALA A 256 -26.89 18.28 -17.53
N VAL A 257 -26.46 18.30 -18.80
CA VAL A 257 -27.19 17.71 -19.93
C VAL A 257 -26.54 16.38 -20.32
N PRO A 258 -27.22 15.24 -20.13
CA PRO A 258 -26.66 13.96 -20.53
C PRO A 258 -26.33 13.88 -22.02
N GLY A 259 -25.19 13.25 -22.32
CA GLY A 259 -24.71 13.01 -23.68
C GLY A 259 -24.12 14.25 -24.37
N SER A 260 -23.88 15.36 -23.66
CA SER A 260 -23.37 16.59 -24.29
C SER A 260 -21.88 16.50 -24.66
N THR A 261 -21.54 17.16 -25.77
CA THR A 261 -20.18 17.24 -26.34
C THR A 261 -19.96 18.62 -26.96
N SER A 262 -19.12 19.48 -26.37
CA SER A 262 -18.90 20.85 -26.90
C SER A 262 -17.45 21.30 -26.97
N TYR A 263 -16.50 20.51 -26.43
CA TYR A 263 -15.07 20.84 -26.43
C TYR A 263 -14.30 20.19 -27.60
N GLY A 264 -15.02 19.85 -28.67
CA GLY A 264 -14.47 19.19 -29.86
C GLY A 264 -14.38 17.66 -29.75
N ASN A 265 -14.73 17.07 -28.60
CA ASN A 265 -14.96 15.64 -28.46
C ASN A 265 -16.25 15.23 -29.19
N THR A 266 -16.29 14.00 -29.72
CA THR A 266 -17.50 13.41 -30.33
C THR A 266 -18.15 12.36 -29.44
N ILE A 267 -17.41 11.90 -28.42
CA ILE A 267 -17.86 10.97 -27.41
C ILE A 267 -18.12 11.77 -26.14
N PRO A 268 -19.32 11.69 -25.53
CA PRO A 268 -19.59 12.32 -24.24
C PRO A 268 -18.56 11.86 -23.20
N ARG A 269 -18.00 12.80 -22.44
CA ARG A 269 -17.07 12.51 -21.34
C ARG A 269 -17.69 12.96 -20.04
N ILE A 270 -17.48 12.21 -18.98
CA ILE A 270 -18.08 12.47 -17.67
C ILE A 270 -17.03 12.44 -16.57
N CYS A 271 -17.36 13.10 -15.47
CA CYS A 271 -16.69 12.96 -14.18
C CYS A 271 -17.75 12.64 -13.12
N THR A 272 -17.62 11.50 -12.45
CA THR A 272 -18.45 11.14 -11.30
C THR A 272 -17.71 11.55 -10.03
N TRP A 273 -18.43 12.09 -9.06
CA TRP A 273 -17.86 12.41 -7.76
C TRP A 273 -18.69 11.82 -6.62
N GLY A 274 -18.01 11.53 -5.51
CA GLY A 274 -18.62 11.09 -4.27
C GLY A 274 -18.01 11.82 -3.08
N GLU A 275 -18.85 12.19 -2.13
CA GLU A 275 -18.46 12.65 -0.80
C GLU A 275 -18.56 11.47 0.16
N PHE A 276 -17.48 11.21 0.88
CA PHE A 276 -17.35 10.08 1.78
C PHE A 276 -17.04 10.57 3.19
N THR A 277 -17.48 9.80 4.17
CA THR A 277 -17.05 9.95 5.56
C THR A 277 -16.49 8.63 6.08
N THR A 278 -15.40 8.72 6.84
CA THR A 278 -14.74 7.55 7.43
C THR A 278 -15.60 6.94 8.54
N LEU A 279 -15.53 5.61 8.68
CA LEU A 279 -16.18 4.85 9.73
C LEU A 279 -15.15 4.43 10.80
N HIS A 280 -15.64 3.84 11.89
CA HIS A 280 -14.84 3.27 12.97
C HIS A 280 -13.94 4.24 13.75
N SER A 281 -14.14 5.54 13.59
CA SER A 281 -13.50 6.62 14.34
C SER A 281 -14.55 7.45 15.10
N ASP A 282 -14.18 7.93 16.29
CA ASP A 282 -15.01 8.86 17.08
C ASP A 282 -14.96 10.31 16.54
N SER A 283 -14.10 10.58 15.56
CA SER A 283 -13.92 11.85 14.86
C SER A 283 -13.79 11.59 13.35
N PRO A 284 -14.91 11.25 12.69
CA PRO A 284 -14.90 10.86 11.29
C PRO A 284 -14.49 12.04 10.41
N ASN A 285 -13.64 11.77 9.43
CA ASN A 285 -13.21 12.77 8.45
C ASN A 285 -14.06 12.66 7.19
N THR A 286 -14.27 13.79 6.53
CA THR A 286 -14.94 13.90 5.24
C THR A 286 -13.93 14.16 4.14
N PHE A 287 -14.18 13.59 2.96
CA PHE A 287 -13.38 13.82 1.76
C PHE A 287 -14.20 13.54 0.50
N PHE A 288 -13.71 14.02 -0.64
CA PHE A 288 -14.32 13.83 -1.94
C PHE A 288 -13.37 13.09 -2.88
N VAL A 289 -13.96 12.30 -3.78
CA VAL A 289 -13.24 11.66 -4.87
C VAL A 289 -13.96 11.97 -6.17
N PHE A 290 -13.20 12.42 -7.17
CA PHE A 290 -13.65 12.68 -8.53
C PHE A 290 -12.98 11.65 -9.45
N ASN A 291 -13.78 10.88 -10.18
CA ASN A 291 -13.32 9.91 -11.16
C ASN A 291 -13.72 10.35 -12.57
N ALA A 292 -12.73 10.59 -13.43
CA ALA A 292 -12.92 11.08 -14.78
C ALA A 292 -12.37 10.11 -15.84
N HIS A 293 -12.95 10.17 -17.04
CA HIS A 293 -12.33 9.62 -18.24
C HIS A 293 -12.30 10.73 -19.30
N LEU A 294 -11.14 11.32 -19.55
CA LEU A 294 -10.99 12.43 -20.49
C LEU A 294 -10.90 11.94 -21.94
N ASP A 295 -11.05 12.88 -22.87
CA ASP A 295 -11.06 12.55 -24.29
C ASP A 295 -9.67 12.18 -24.85
N HIS A 296 -9.61 11.09 -25.59
CA HIS A 296 -8.38 10.59 -26.22
C HIS A 296 -7.99 11.38 -27.50
N GLN A 297 -8.94 12.08 -28.14
CA GLN A 297 -8.71 12.71 -29.45
C GLN A 297 -8.39 14.20 -29.33
N SER A 298 -9.20 14.95 -28.59
CA SER A 298 -9.14 16.40 -28.51
C SER A 298 -8.32 16.86 -27.30
N ALA A 299 -7.12 17.40 -27.57
CA ALA A 299 -6.30 18.04 -26.55
C ALA A 299 -7.00 19.25 -25.89
N GLU A 300 -7.79 19.99 -26.68
CA GLU A 300 -8.62 21.09 -26.17
C GLU A 300 -9.70 20.56 -25.22
N SER A 301 -10.34 19.44 -25.57
CA SER A 301 -11.32 18.78 -24.69
C SER A 301 -10.72 18.40 -23.36
N ARG A 302 -9.51 17.82 -23.34
CA ARG A 302 -8.84 17.47 -22.08
C ARG A 302 -8.58 18.70 -21.21
N LEU A 303 -8.05 19.78 -21.81
CA LEU A 303 -7.75 21.01 -21.08
C LEU A 303 -9.03 21.65 -20.49
N LYS A 304 -10.06 21.83 -21.32
CA LYS A 304 -11.33 22.42 -20.86
C LYS A 304 -12.04 21.55 -19.83
N SER A 305 -11.96 20.23 -19.96
CA SER A 305 -12.50 19.29 -18.96
C SER A 305 -11.83 19.46 -17.61
N MET A 306 -10.50 19.55 -17.55
CA MET A 306 -9.79 19.78 -16.29
C MET A 306 -10.05 21.17 -15.70
N GLN A 307 -10.22 22.19 -16.54
CA GLN A 307 -10.65 23.53 -16.10
C GLN A 307 -12.05 23.50 -15.49
N GLN A 308 -12.96 22.71 -16.05
CA GLN A 308 -14.30 22.52 -15.52
C GLN A 308 -14.29 21.75 -14.20
N ILE A 309 -13.51 20.67 -14.09
CA ILE A 309 -13.34 19.92 -12.83
C ILE A 309 -12.76 20.85 -11.74
N ARG A 310 -11.73 21.65 -12.06
CA ARG A 310 -11.19 22.65 -11.12
C ARG A 310 -12.26 23.66 -10.67
N ALA A 311 -13.02 24.22 -11.61
CA ALA A 311 -14.07 25.17 -11.26
C ALA A 311 -15.12 24.57 -10.32
N GLN A 312 -15.43 23.29 -10.47
CA GLN A 312 -16.31 22.57 -9.56
C GLN A 312 -15.68 22.37 -8.17
N LEU A 313 -14.39 22.02 -8.10
CA LEU A 313 -13.65 21.88 -6.83
C LEU A 313 -13.55 23.19 -6.03
N GLU A 314 -13.71 24.34 -6.69
CA GLU A 314 -13.70 25.67 -6.07
C GLU A 314 -15.07 26.09 -5.50
N GLU A 315 -16.14 25.32 -5.72
CA GLU A 315 -17.42 25.59 -5.09
C GLU A 315 -17.33 25.39 -3.56
N ASP A 316 -18.06 26.21 -2.79
CA ASP A 316 -18.03 26.19 -1.31
C ASP A 316 -18.20 24.79 -0.74
N LEU A 317 -19.00 23.97 -1.42
CA LEU A 317 -19.26 22.56 -1.12
C LEU A 317 -17.99 21.70 -0.95
N PHE A 318 -16.92 22.00 -1.69
CA PHE A 318 -15.71 21.17 -1.78
C PHE A 318 -14.47 21.84 -1.16
N SER A 319 -14.57 23.13 -0.83
CA SER A 319 -13.41 23.94 -0.46
C SER A 319 -12.75 23.51 0.86
N THR A 320 -13.52 22.93 1.80
CA THR A 320 -13.05 22.60 3.16
C THR A 320 -12.39 21.22 3.27
N ASP A 321 -12.86 20.23 2.52
CA ASP A 321 -12.48 18.82 2.69
C ASP A 321 -11.56 18.32 1.58
N PRO A 322 -10.58 17.44 1.86
CA PRO A 322 -9.73 16.82 0.85
C PRO A 322 -10.50 16.33 -0.38
N CYS A 323 -10.04 16.72 -1.56
CA CYS A 323 -10.64 16.33 -2.83
C CYS A 323 -9.58 15.65 -3.70
N PHE A 324 -9.76 14.36 -3.94
CA PHE A 324 -8.91 13.57 -4.82
C PHE A 324 -9.50 13.58 -6.23
N VAL A 325 -8.65 13.66 -7.24
CA VAL A 325 -9.07 13.56 -8.65
C VAL A 325 -8.29 12.45 -9.31
N MET A 326 -8.98 11.47 -9.87
CA MET A 326 -8.35 10.30 -10.46
C MET A 326 -9.05 9.85 -11.73
N GLY A 327 -8.40 8.97 -12.48
CA GLY A 327 -8.98 8.38 -13.68
C GLY A 327 -8.00 8.23 -14.83
N ASP A 328 -8.55 7.94 -16.01
CA ASP A 328 -7.84 7.93 -17.29
C ASP A 328 -7.96 9.33 -17.92
N PHE A 329 -6.85 10.07 -17.87
CA PHE A 329 -6.80 11.44 -18.37
C PHE A 329 -6.39 11.53 -19.84
N ASN A 330 -5.98 10.44 -20.47
CA ASN A 330 -5.48 10.43 -21.86
C ASN A 330 -4.38 11.47 -22.14
N CYS A 331 -3.64 11.89 -21.11
CA CYS A 331 -2.52 12.82 -21.20
C CYS A 331 -1.50 12.55 -20.09
N THR A 332 -0.27 12.98 -20.30
CA THR A 332 0.84 12.78 -19.37
C THR A 332 0.84 13.79 -18.23
N PRO A 333 1.52 13.51 -17.12
CA PRO A 333 1.56 14.39 -15.93
C PRO A 333 2.09 15.81 -16.19
N ASP A 334 3.01 15.96 -17.14
CA ASP A 334 3.62 17.23 -17.54
C ASP A 334 2.72 18.09 -18.47
N SER A 335 1.54 17.58 -18.82
CA SER A 335 0.65 18.22 -19.79
C SER A 335 -0.19 19.36 -19.20
N ALA A 336 -0.61 20.30 -20.05
CA ALA A 336 -1.41 21.47 -19.66
C ALA A 336 -2.73 21.13 -18.90
N PRO A 337 -3.49 20.07 -19.23
CA PRO A 337 -4.64 19.66 -18.41
C PRO A 337 -4.28 19.41 -16.95
N MET A 338 -3.16 18.72 -16.67
CA MET A 338 -2.75 18.38 -15.30
C MET A 338 -2.29 19.61 -14.51
N GLN A 339 -1.60 20.53 -15.18
CA GLN A 339 -1.18 21.80 -14.60
C GLN A 339 -2.35 22.66 -14.09
N THR A 340 -3.57 22.40 -14.55
CA THR A 340 -4.78 23.07 -14.05
C THR A 340 -5.00 22.83 -12.56
N LEU A 341 -4.71 21.63 -12.05
CA LEU A 341 -4.82 21.31 -10.62
C LEU A 341 -3.47 21.37 -9.90
N ILE A 342 -2.38 20.94 -10.54
CA ILE A 342 -1.05 20.94 -9.91
C ILE A 342 -0.66 22.35 -9.44
N SER A 343 -0.94 23.37 -10.26
CA SER A 343 -0.69 24.77 -9.89
C SER A 343 -1.55 25.31 -8.75
N GLN A 344 -2.58 24.57 -8.32
CA GLN A 344 -3.51 24.94 -7.25
C GLN A 344 -3.30 24.11 -5.97
N GLY A 345 -2.21 23.36 -5.87
CA GLY A 345 -1.89 22.61 -4.67
C GLY A 345 -2.34 21.14 -4.69
N TRP A 346 -2.49 20.55 -5.88
CA TRP A 346 -2.51 19.10 -6.05
C TRP A 346 -1.15 18.60 -6.53
N PHE A 347 -0.86 17.32 -6.35
CA PHE A 347 0.30 16.64 -6.91
C PHE A 347 -0.09 15.24 -7.41
N GLU A 348 0.65 14.72 -8.40
CA GLU A 348 0.48 13.33 -8.85
C GLU A 348 1.00 12.38 -7.75
N ALA A 349 0.25 11.31 -7.45
CA ALA A 349 0.65 10.35 -6.43
C ALA A 349 1.94 9.59 -6.79
N LEU A 350 2.13 9.25 -8.07
CA LEU A 350 3.35 8.59 -8.53
C LEU A 350 4.50 9.59 -8.68
N ASP A 351 5.70 9.18 -8.25
CA ASP A 351 6.92 9.99 -8.36
C ASP A 351 7.29 10.23 -9.84
N GLU A 352 7.93 11.37 -10.14
CA GLU A 352 8.55 11.69 -11.43
C GLU A 352 9.59 10.63 -11.87
N ASP A 353 10.16 9.91 -10.92
CA ASP A 353 11.09 8.80 -11.15
C ASP A 353 10.42 7.48 -11.55
N THR A 354 9.09 7.38 -11.46
CA THR A 354 8.33 6.23 -11.97
C THR A 354 8.45 6.14 -13.50
N LYS A 355 9.24 5.20 -14.03
CA LYS A 355 9.47 5.09 -15.48
C LYS A 355 8.50 4.17 -16.22
N THR A 356 7.64 3.47 -15.50
CA THR A 356 6.62 2.59 -16.07
C THR A 356 5.37 3.39 -16.45
N GLY A 357 4.88 3.21 -17.67
CA GLY A 357 3.60 3.75 -18.12
C GLY A 357 2.42 2.95 -17.57
N THR A 358 1.21 3.48 -17.75
CA THR A 358 -0.02 2.82 -17.27
C THR A 358 -0.75 2.08 -18.39
N PHE A 359 -0.50 2.41 -19.66
CA PHE A 359 -1.17 1.79 -20.81
C PHE A 359 -0.26 0.86 -21.59
N HIS A 360 -0.64 -0.41 -21.74
CA HIS A 360 0.15 -1.43 -22.43
C HIS A 360 -0.58 -2.13 -23.58
N GLY A 361 -1.87 -1.82 -23.84
CA GLY A 361 -2.58 -2.34 -25.02
C GLY A 361 -2.61 -3.88 -25.08
N PHE A 362 -2.75 -4.54 -23.93
CA PHE A 362 -2.64 -6.01 -23.76
C PHE A 362 -1.27 -6.64 -24.10
N LYS A 363 -0.20 -5.86 -24.26
CA LYS A 363 1.16 -6.36 -24.59
C LYS A 363 2.06 -6.57 -23.38
N GLY A 364 1.79 -5.88 -22.27
CA GLY A 364 2.57 -5.94 -21.03
C GLY A 364 3.73 -4.94 -20.95
N ASP A 365 4.18 -4.41 -22.10
CA ASP A 365 5.13 -3.30 -22.16
C ASP A 365 4.36 -1.98 -22.24
N ALA A 366 4.35 -1.23 -21.13
CA ALA A 366 3.62 0.03 -21.00
C ALA A 366 4.46 1.27 -21.40
N GLY A 367 5.74 1.08 -21.79
CA GLY A 367 6.65 2.20 -22.01
C GLY A 367 6.71 3.14 -20.80
N ASP A 368 6.72 4.44 -21.06
CA ASP A 368 6.80 5.53 -20.05
C ASP A 368 5.53 6.40 -19.99
N ARG A 369 4.50 6.07 -20.77
CA ARG A 369 3.28 6.89 -20.87
C ARG A 369 2.34 6.59 -19.73
N ARG A 370 2.39 7.42 -18.68
CA ARG A 370 1.38 7.47 -17.62
C ARG A 370 0.22 8.36 -18.05
N ILE A 371 -0.94 7.76 -18.26
CA ILE A 371 -2.18 8.48 -18.61
C ILE A 371 -3.28 8.28 -17.57
N ASP A 372 -3.12 7.28 -16.70
CA ASP A 372 -3.95 7.03 -15.55
C ASP A 372 -3.26 7.61 -14.32
N MET A 373 -3.96 8.44 -13.55
CA MET A 373 -3.34 9.18 -12.43
C MET A 373 -4.27 9.26 -11.23
N ILE A 374 -3.69 9.47 -10.06
CA ILE A 374 -4.37 9.92 -8.84
C ILE A 374 -3.72 11.23 -8.42
N LEU A 375 -4.50 12.31 -8.40
CA LEU A 375 -4.09 13.64 -7.97
C LEU A 375 -4.51 13.85 -6.52
N VAL A 376 -3.51 14.07 -5.66
CA VAL A 376 -3.64 14.18 -4.21
C VAL A 376 -3.54 15.67 -3.83
N PRO A 377 -4.45 16.19 -2.98
CA PRO A 377 -4.33 17.56 -2.49
C PRO A 377 -3.19 17.67 -1.46
N GLN A 378 -2.44 18.78 -1.45
CA GLN A 378 -1.29 19.03 -0.56
C GLN A 378 -1.60 18.95 0.94
N ARG A 379 -2.89 19.04 1.34
CA ARG A 379 -3.32 18.87 2.72
C ARG A 379 -3.36 17.41 3.19
N CYS A 380 -3.14 16.44 2.30
CA CYS A 380 -3.01 15.02 2.61
C CYS A 380 -1.55 14.58 2.59
N GLU A 381 -1.24 13.53 3.35
CA GLU A 381 0.05 12.86 3.28
C GLU A 381 -0.06 11.69 2.32
N LEU A 382 0.86 11.58 1.36
CA LEU A 382 1.00 10.39 0.54
C LEU A 382 1.98 9.45 1.24
N GLU A 383 1.52 8.25 1.58
CA GLU A 383 2.36 7.20 2.18
C GLU A 383 3.02 6.35 1.11
N GLU A 384 2.22 5.94 0.11
CA GLU A 384 2.65 5.00 -0.91
C GLU A 384 1.89 5.24 -2.22
N ALA A 385 2.55 5.04 -3.35
CA ALA A 385 1.90 4.96 -4.65
C ALA A 385 2.60 3.93 -5.54
N GLU A 386 1.80 3.14 -6.25
CA GLU A 386 2.29 2.04 -7.09
C GLU A 386 1.48 1.92 -8.39
N ILE A 387 2.15 1.49 -9.46
CA ILE A 387 1.50 0.91 -10.64
C ILE A 387 1.51 -0.61 -10.49
N ILE A 388 0.32 -1.23 -10.39
CA ILE A 388 0.22 -2.67 -10.17
C ILE A 388 0.38 -3.39 -11.51
N THR A 389 1.57 -3.95 -11.73
CA THR A 389 1.94 -4.62 -13.00
C THR A 389 1.69 -6.14 -12.99
N THR A 390 1.11 -6.66 -11.91
CA THR A 390 0.83 -8.09 -11.71
C THR A 390 -0.57 -8.48 -12.20
N GLY A 391 -0.98 -9.73 -12.00
CA GLY A 391 -2.34 -10.20 -12.31
C GLY A 391 -2.52 -10.86 -13.69
N ARG A 392 -1.46 -10.96 -14.51
CA ARG A 392 -1.51 -11.73 -15.76
C ARG A 392 -1.62 -13.22 -15.50
N VAL A 393 -2.61 -13.89 -16.09
CA VAL A 393 -2.79 -15.35 -15.98
C VAL A 393 -2.99 -15.97 -17.36
N GLY A 394 -2.23 -17.01 -17.68
CA GLY A 394 -2.38 -17.74 -18.94
C GLY A 394 -2.16 -16.88 -20.19
N GLY A 395 -1.42 -15.78 -20.08
CA GLY A 395 -1.20 -14.83 -21.17
C GLY A 395 -2.21 -13.69 -21.24
N ILE A 396 -3.32 -13.76 -20.51
CA ILE A 396 -4.41 -12.77 -20.47
C ILE A 396 -4.14 -11.74 -19.38
N TRP A 397 -4.30 -10.47 -19.71
CA TRP A 397 -4.19 -9.37 -18.74
C TRP A 397 -5.56 -9.01 -18.17
N PRO A 398 -5.63 -8.50 -16.93
CA PRO A 398 -6.87 -7.96 -16.37
C PRO A 398 -7.46 -6.83 -17.22
N SER A 399 -6.63 -5.93 -17.76
CA SER A 399 -7.03 -4.85 -18.67
C SER A 399 -5.90 -4.53 -19.65
N ASP A 400 -6.09 -3.59 -20.58
CA ASP A 400 -5.01 -2.99 -21.36
C ASP A 400 -4.29 -1.84 -20.64
N HIS A 401 -4.80 -1.48 -19.46
CA HIS A 401 -4.15 -0.58 -18.51
C HIS A 401 -3.71 -1.35 -17.25
N TYR A 402 -2.67 -0.85 -16.59
CA TYR A 402 -2.34 -1.18 -15.21
C TYR A 402 -3.09 -0.24 -14.26
N PRO A 403 -3.64 -0.74 -13.14
CA PRO A 403 -4.20 0.12 -12.12
C PRO A 403 -3.11 0.93 -11.41
N VAL A 404 -3.46 2.14 -11.00
CA VAL A 404 -2.65 2.99 -10.13
C VAL A 404 -3.26 2.95 -8.73
N ARG A 405 -2.46 2.64 -7.71
CA ARG A 405 -2.81 2.66 -6.29
C ARG A 405 -2.12 3.82 -5.61
N ALA A 406 -2.81 4.48 -4.67
CA ALA A 406 -2.22 5.46 -3.77
C ALA A 406 -2.80 5.28 -2.37
N ILE A 407 -1.94 5.25 -1.36
CA ILE A 407 -2.31 5.23 0.05
C ILE A 407 -2.02 6.60 0.62
N VAL A 408 -3.03 7.21 1.21
CA VAL A 408 -2.96 8.58 1.74
C VAL A 408 -3.50 8.63 3.16
N THR A 409 -2.91 9.49 3.99
CA THR A 409 -3.49 9.84 5.29
C THR A 409 -4.20 11.19 5.20
N LEU A 410 -5.49 11.19 5.58
CA LEU A 410 -6.29 12.39 5.76
C LEU A 410 -5.80 13.14 7.01
N LYS A 411 -5.41 14.41 6.86
CA LYS A 411 -5.07 15.24 8.02
C LYS A 411 -6.36 15.87 8.57
N PRO A 412 -6.64 15.74 9.88
CA PRO A 412 -7.72 16.47 10.51
C PRO A 412 -7.51 17.97 10.27
N GLN A 413 -8.57 18.68 9.91
CA GLN A 413 -8.52 20.14 9.85
C GLN A 413 -8.17 20.64 11.26
N ARG A 414 -7.00 21.26 11.44
CA ARG A 414 -6.72 22.01 12.66
C ARG A 414 -7.47 23.33 12.52
N ASP A 415 -8.42 23.56 13.41
CA ASP A 415 -8.96 24.90 13.63
C ASP A 415 -7.79 25.79 14.10
N ASP A 416 -7.30 26.66 13.22
CA ASP A 416 -6.33 27.70 13.55
C ASP A 416 -6.97 28.86 14.33
#